data_AF-A0A8T9Q5K6-F1
#
_entry.id   AF-A0A8T9Q5K6-F1
#
_cell.length_a   1.000
_cell.length_b   1.000
_cell.length_c   1.000
_cell.angle_alpha   90.00
_cell.angle_beta   90.00
_cell.angle_gamma   90.00
#
_symmetry.space_group_name_H-M   'P 1'
#
loop_
_entity.id
_entity.type
_entity.pdbx_description
1 polymer ?
#
loop_
_entity_poly.entity_id
_entity_poly.type
_entity_poly.pdbx_seq_one_letter_code
_entity_poly.pdbx_strand_id
1 'polypeptide(L)' 'MRVTAGHIGWADMVFVMERRHADILRDKFGAALAGKPIINLRIPDKFQFLAPLLVELLRERLREHLEQL' A
#
# COMPACT_ATOMS: atom_id res chain seq x y z
N MET A 1 9.15 -4.27 11.34
CA MET A 1 7.74 -4.56 11.69
C MET A 1 7.14 -5.43 10.58
N ARG A 2 6.35 -6.46 10.88
CA ARG A 2 5.72 -7.34 9.86
C ARG A 2 4.22 -7.05 9.77
N VAL A 3 3.64 -7.22 8.59
CA VAL A 3 2.18 -7.14 8.39
C VAL A 3 1.50 -8.33 9.08
N THR A 4 0.41 -8.07 9.81
CA THR A 4 -0.40 -9.08 10.49
C THR A 4 -1.82 -9.06 9.91
N ALA A 5 -2.58 -10.14 10.13
CA ALA A 5 -3.98 -10.18 9.70
C ALA A 5 -4.83 -9.09 10.36
N GLY A 6 -4.49 -8.68 11.59
CA GLY A 6 -5.18 -7.59 12.30
C GLY A 6 -5.08 -6.25 11.57
N HIS A 7 -3.91 -5.91 11.02
CA HIS A 7 -3.75 -4.69 10.21
C HIS A 7 -4.65 -4.71 8.97
N ILE A 8 -4.67 -5.86 8.28
CA ILE A 8 -5.49 -6.04 7.07
C ILE A 8 -6.97 -6.00 7.42
N GLY A 9 -7.38 -6.63 8.52
CA GLY A 9 -8.77 -6.68 8.98
C GLY A 9 -9.32 -5.30 9.35
N TRP A 10 -8.48 -4.40 9.87
CA TRP A 10 -8.90 -3.02 10.19
C TRP A 10 -8.93 -2.09 8.98
N ALA A 11 -8.04 -2.27 8.00
CA ALA A 11 -7.92 -1.34 6.88
C ALA A 11 -9.15 -1.35 5.96
N ASP A 12 -9.65 -0.17 5.59
CA ASP A 12 -10.64 -0.02 4.51
C ASP A 12 -10.00 -0.19 3.13
N MET A 13 -8.74 0.21 3.00
CA MET A 13 -7.96 0.19 1.76
C MET A 13 -6.49 -0.06 2.07
N VAL A 14 -5.81 -0.77 1.18
CA VAL A 14 -4.38 -1.09 1.35
C VAL A 14 -3.58 -0.56 0.16
N PHE A 15 -2.63 0.33 0.44
CA PHE A 15 -1.67 0.79 -0.55
C PHE A 15 -0.37 0.01 -0.44
N VAL A 16 0.17 -0.41 -1.58
CA VAL A 16 1.47 -1.05 -1.66
C VAL A 16 2.37 -0.36 -2.68
N MET A 17 3.67 -0.39 -2.43
CA MET A 17 4.65 0.25 -3.30
C MET A 17 4.79 -0.47 -4.65
N GLU A 18 4.79 -1.81 -4.63
CA GLU A 18 5.10 -2.64 -5.80
C GLU A 18 4.15 -3.83 -5.92
N ARG A 19 4.11 -4.45 -7.11
CA ARG A 19 3.21 -5.57 -7.40
C ARG A 19 3.46 -6.76 -6.46
N ARG A 20 4.74 -7.07 -6.23
CA ARG A 20 5.15 -8.17 -5.36
C ARG A 20 4.55 -8.07 -3.96
N HIS A 21 4.41 -6.85 -3.41
CA HIS A 21 3.79 -6.65 -2.11
C HIS A 21 2.31 -7.03 -2.12
N ALA A 22 1.56 -6.65 -3.16
CA ALA A 22 0.15 -7.07 -3.30
C ALA A 22 0.03 -8.59 -3.40
N ASP A 23 0.91 -9.23 -4.16
CA ASP A 23 0.90 -10.69 -4.34
C ASP A 23 1.15 -11.40 -3.00
N ILE A 24 2.13 -10.94 -2.21
CA ILE A 24 2.39 -11.46 -0.85
C ILE A 24 1.19 -11.28 0.06
N LEU A 25 0.49 -10.14 -0.01
CA LEU A 25 -0.68 -9.89 0.82
C LEU A 25 -1.84 -10.81 0.44
N ARG A 26 -2.11 -11.00 -0.86
CA ARG A 26 -3.18 -11.89 -1.34
C ARG A 26 -2.93 -13.34 -0.94
N ASP A 27 -1.69 -13.80 -1.08
CA ASP A 27 -1.27 -15.15 -0.69
C ASP A 27 -1.46 -15.40 0.82
N LYS A 28 -1.04 -14.45 1.66
CA LYS A 28 -1.05 -14.62 3.12
C LYS A 28 -2.36 -14.25 3.80
N PHE A 29 -3.13 -13.34 3.22
CA PHE A 29 -4.28 -12.70 3.89
C PHE A 29 -5.53 -12.68 3.02
N GLY A 30 -5.66 -13.56 2.03
CA GLY A 30 -6.76 -13.57 1.05
C GLY A 30 -8.17 -13.44 1.67
N ALA A 31 -8.46 -14.17 2.75
CA ALA A 31 -9.74 -14.06 3.46
C ALA A 31 -9.94 -12.69 4.13
N ALA A 32 -8.90 -12.15 4.78
CA ALA A 32 -8.96 -10.83 5.44
C ALA A 32 -9.01 -9.67 4.44
N LEU A 33 -8.56 -9.90 3.20
CA LEU A 33 -8.61 -8.94 2.08
C LEU A 33 -9.93 -8.97 1.31
N ALA A 34 -10.84 -9.89 1.61
CA ALA A 34 -12.10 -10.01 0.88
C ALA A 34 -12.88 -8.69 0.90
N GLY A 35 -13.19 -8.16 -0.28
CA GLY A 35 -13.90 -6.89 -0.44
C GLY A 35 -13.06 -5.62 -0.24
N LYS A 36 -11.75 -5.74 0.03
CA LYS A 36 -10.87 -4.60 0.31
C LYS A 36 -9.99 -4.27 -0.90
N PRO A 37 -9.98 -3.00 -1.37
CA PRO A 37 -9.09 -2.60 -2.45
C PRO A 37 -7.62 -2.67 -2.04
N ILE A 38 -6.81 -3.28 -2.91
CA ILE A 38 -5.34 -3.23 -2.86
C ILE A 38 -4.85 -2.43 -4.05
N ILE A 39 -4.21 -1.30 -3.78
CA ILE A 39 -3.75 -0.35 -4.78
C ILE A 39 -2.23 -0.36 -4.82
N ASN A 40 -1.68 -0.55 -6.01
CA ASN A 40 -0.24 -0.54 -6.24
C ASN A 40 0.19 0.82 -6.79
N LEU A 41 0.99 1.54 -6.00
CA LEU A 41 1.48 2.88 -6.33
C LEU A 41 2.57 2.86 -7.42
N ARG A 42 3.14 1.68 -7.72
CA ARG A 42 4.24 1.47 -8.67
C ARG A 42 5.48 2.32 -8.34
N ILE A 43 5.76 2.47 -7.05
CA ILE A 43 6.93 3.16 -6.52
C ILE A 43 7.98 2.11 -6.16
N PRO A 44 9.18 2.13 -6.75
CA PRO A 44 10.23 1.16 -6.43
C PRO A 44 10.86 1.44 -5.05
N ASP A 45 11.21 0.38 -4.32
CA ASP A 45 11.88 0.47 -3.01
C ASP A 45 13.39 0.79 -3.14
N LYS A 46 13.69 2.00 -3.60
CA LYS A 46 15.08 2.51 -3.82
C LYS A 46 15.35 3.86 -3.18
N PHE A 47 14.42 4.34 -2.37
CA PHE A 47 14.50 5.67 -1.76
C PHE A 47 15.03 5.55 -0.33
N GLN A 48 15.83 6.54 0.06
CA GLN A 48 16.18 6.70 1.46
C GLN A 48 14.95 7.10 2.28
N PHE A 49 15.01 6.83 3.59
CA PHE A 49 13.98 7.26 4.53
C PHE A 49 13.72 8.77 4.40
N LEU A 50 12.47 9.14 4.14
CA LEU A 50 12.01 10.52 3.94
C LEU A 50 12.69 11.29 2.80
N ALA A 51 13.22 10.59 1.78
CA ALA A 51 13.72 11.25 0.59
C ALA A 51 12.64 12.19 0.01
N PRO A 52 12.94 13.48 -0.27
CA PRO A 52 11.92 14.44 -0.72
C PRO A 52 11.15 13.97 -1.96
N LEU A 53 11.84 13.36 -2.93
CA LEU A 53 11.21 12.81 -4.12
C LEU A 53 10.22 11.68 -3.83
N LEU A 54 10.48 10.84 -2.81
CA LEU A 54 9.53 9.80 -2.39
C LEU A 54 8.24 10.43 -1.85
N VAL A 55 8.36 11.50 -1.06
CA VAL A 55 7.21 12.21 -0.49
C VAL A 55 6.35 12.80 -1.60
N GLU A 56 6.97 13.46 -2.58
CA GLU A 56 6.24 14.02 -3.73
C GLU A 56 5.52 12.93 -4.55
N LEU A 57 6.20 11.82 -4.86
CA LEU A 57 5.59 10.70 -5.57
C LEU A 57 4.42 10.09 -4.79
N LEU A 58 4.55 9.95 -3.46
CA LEU A 58 3.46 9.45 -2.63
C LEU A 58 2.25 10.40 -2.66
N ARG A 59 2.47 11.71 -2.52
CA ARG A 59 1.40 12.71 -2.59
C ARG A 59 0.68 12.70 -3.93
N GLU A 60 1.44 12.60 -5.02
CA GLU A 60 0.90 12.51 -6.38
C GLU A 60 0.01 11.28 -6.54
N ARG A 61 0.51 10.09 -6.23
CA ARG A 61 -0.22 8.83 -6.46
C ARG A 61 -1.39 8.63 -5.50
N LEU A 62 -1.27 9.06 -4.25
CA LEU A 62 -2.35 8.91 -3.29
C LEU A 62 -3.53 9.84 -3.59
N ARG A 63 -3.30 10.98 -4.27
CA ARG A 63 -4.36 11.96 -4.62
C ARG A 63 -5.43 11.37 -5.54
N GLU A 64 -5.08 10.37 -6.34
CA GLU A 64 -6.04 9.67 -7.21
C GLU A 64 -7.02 8.76 -6.43
N HIS A 65 -6.75 8.53 -5.14
CA HIS A 65 -7.44 7.53 -4.33
C HIS A 65 -8.01 8.07 -3.01
N LEU A 66 -7.50 9.22 -2.54
CA LEU A 66 -7.92 9.87 -1.31
C LEU A 66 -8.51 11.24 -1.64
N GLU A 67 -9.74 11.49 -1.18
CA GLU A 67 -10.45 12.76 -1.41
C GLU A 67 -9.75 13.96 -0.73
N GLN A 68 -8.93 13.72 0.30
CA GLN A 68 -8.18 14.74 1.04
C GLN A 68 -6.75 14.24 1.36
N LEU A 69 -5.73 15.05 1.04
CA LEU A 69 -4.29 14.78 1.25
C LEU A 69 -3.49 16.03 1.61
#